data_AF-A0A2M9C067-F1
#
_entry.id   AF-A0A2M9C067-F1
#
_cell.length_a   1.000
_cell.length_b   1.000
_cell.length_c   1.000
_cell.angle_alpha   90.00
_cell.angle_beta   90.00
_cell.angle_gamma   90.00
#
_symmetry.space_group_name_H-M   'P 1'
#
loop_
_entity.id
_entity.type
_entity.pdbx_description
1 polymer ?
#
loop_
_entity_poly.entity_id
_entity_poly.type
_entity_poly.pdbx_seq_one_letter_code
_entity_poly.pdbx_strand_id
1 'polypeptide(L)'
;MPSATAARVSFAEFSDPTQRMFATFATHIGAVERAARRSPAVPGELAAKWTRGGKRDLIVWRLMASPRRELGRCPRGYDTFVSAQRAAQAVVAGAERLDSHIVTSKTAEVSGWFLSLFDVPLLVCGHWQPNEELAIAEMNEARAALDRALVSNVVKPLPVARSGPLGLIDQAETALLPVSIPVADLPDATATTSVLRRRPQGKGA
;
A
#
# COMPACT_ATOMS: atom_id res chain seq x y z
N MET A 1 -18.58 20.70 -17.20
CA MET A 1 -17.73 19.48 -17.11
C MET A 1 -17.01 19.51 -15.78
N PRO A 2 -17.16 18.52 -14.89
CA PRO A 2 -16.37 18.47 -13.66
C PRO A 2 -14.89 18.31 -14.03
N SER A 3 -14.06 19.25 -13.61
CA SER A 3 -12.60 19.17 -13.78
C SER A 3 -12.13 17.86 -13.14
N ALA A 4 -11.56 16.95 -13.93
CA ALA A 4 -10.97 15.73 -13.40
C ALA A 4 -9.92 16.15 -12.36
N THR A 5 -10.20 15.87 -11.08
CA THR A 5 -9.31 16.28 -10.00
C THR A 5 -7.97 15.61 -10.22
N ALA A 6 -6.89 16.40 -10.29
CA ALA A 6 -5.55 15.85 -10.44
C ALA A 6 -5.25 14.89 -9.28
N ALA A 7 -4.47 13.84 -9.54
CA ALA A 7 -4.01 12.95 -8.49
C ALA A 7 -3.15 13.74 -7.49
N ARG A 8 -3.21 13.40 -6.20
CA ARG A 8 -2.49 14.13 -5.16
C ARG A 8 -1.82 13.17 -4.19
N VAL A 9 -0.61 13.53 -3.77
CA VAL A 9 0.00 12.94 -2.59
C VAL A 9 -0.45 13.74 -1.36
N SER A 10 -1.06 13.06 -0.40
CA SER A 10 -1.52 13.62 0.87
C SER A 10 -0.76 13.01 2.03
N PHE A 11 -0.67 13.73 3.15
CA PHE A 11 0.05 13.29 4.34
C PHE A 11 -0.90 13.16 5.51
N ALA A 12 -0.77 12.06 6.24
CA ALA A 12 -1.49 11.79 7.47
C ALA A 12 -0.50 11.66 8.62
N GLU A 13 -0.76 12.37 9.71
CA GLU A 13 0.02 12.31 10.93
C GLU A 13 -0.79 11.63 12.03
N PHE A 14 -0.28 10.52 12.55
CA PHE A 14 -0.77 9.89 13.75
C PHE A 14 -0.25 10.68 14.96
N SER A 15 -1.07 10.87 16.00
CA SER A 15 -0.59 11.56 17.21
C SER A 15 0.09 10.63 18.21
N ASP A 16 -0.18 9.31 18.09
CA ASP A 16 0.30 8.31 19.03
C ASP A 16 0.43 6.94 18.30
N PRO A 17 1.56 6.22 18.44
CA PRO A 17 1.73 4.89 17.85
C PRO A 17 0.75 3.83 18.39
N THR A 18 0.08 4.08 19.52
CA THR A 18 -0.97 3.20 20.06
C THR A 18 -2.33 3.41 19.41
N GLN A 19 -2.48 4.43 18.54
CA GLN A 19 -3.73 4.66 17.83
C GLN A 19 -4.10 3.44 16.98
N ARG A 20 -5.37 3.03 17.06
CA ARG A 20 -5.90 1.91 16.26
C ARG A 20 -5.63 2.09 14.77
N MET A 21 -5.74 3.31 14.24
CA MET A 21 -5.46 3.57 12.82
C MET A 21 -3.99 3.33 12.45
N PHE A 22 -3.05 3.64 13.35
CA PHE A 22 -1.64 3.31 13.13
C PHE A 22 -1.41 1.81 13.16
N ALA A 23 -2.04 1.08 14.10
CA ALA A 23 -1.98 -0.37 14.15
C ALA A 23 -2.58 -1.03 12.89
N THR A 24 -3.70 -0.51 12.37
CA THR A 24 -4.29 -0.97 11.11
C THR A 24 -3.36 -0.71 9.93
N PHE A 25 -2.75 0.46 9.85
CA PHE A 25 -1.74 0.78 8.85
C PHE A 25 -0.57 -0.22 8.91
N ALA A 26 0.04 -0.40 10.09
CA ALA A 26 1.18 -1.30 10.27
C ALA A 26 0.83 -2.76 9.94
N THR A 27 -0.37 -3.20 10.31
CA THR A 27 -0.87 -4.54 9.99
C THR A 27 -1.02 -4.75 8.48
N HIS A 28 -1.57 -3.75 7.78
CA HIS A 28 -1.71 -3.77 6.32
C HIS A 28 -0.34 -3.87 5.63
N ILE A 29 0.61 -3.00 6.00
CA ILE A 29 1.98 -3.05 5.46
C ILE A 29 2.62 -4.42 5.72
N GLY A 30 2.50 -4.94 6.95
CA GLY A 30 3.03 -6.25 7.29
C GLY A 30 2.40 -7.39 6.50
N ALA A 31 1.12 -7.28 6.10
CA ALA A 31 0.47 -8.27 5.24
C ALA A 31 1.06 -8.26 3.82
N VAL A 32 1.26 -7.06 3.24
CA VAL A 32 1.88 -6.93 1.90
C VAL A 32 3.33 -7.41 1.94
N GLU A 33 4.09 -7.05 2.97
CA GLU A 33 5.46 -7.53 3.20
C GLU A 33 5.49 -9.07 3.20
N ARG A 34 4.66 -9.72 4.04
CA ARG A 34 4.62 -11.19 4.12
C ARG A 34 4.21 -11.86 2.81
N ALA A 35 3.34 -11.23 2.03
CA ALA A 35 2.98 -11.74 0.70
C ALA A 35 4.16 -11.59 -0.27
N ALA A 36 4.86 -10.46 -0.25
CA ALA A 36 6.06 -10.24 -1.05
C ALA A 36 7.18 -11.25 -0.72
N ARG A 37 7.46 -11.51 0.56
CA ARG A 37 8.48 -12.50 0.98
C ARG A 37 8.19 -13.93 0.50
N ARG A 38 6.91 -14.25 0.30
CA ARG A 38 6.47 -15.58 -0.14
C ARG A 38 6.25 -15.66 -1.65
N SER A 39 6.35 -14.52 -2.35
CA SER A 39 6.15 -14.47 -3.78
C SER A 39 7.44 -14.92 -4.49
N PRO A 40 7.38 -15.96 -5.34
CA PRO A 40 8.54 -16.36 -6.15
C PRO A 40 8.89 -15.32 -7.23
N ALA A 41 7.95 -14.41 -7.54
CA ALA A 41 8.16 -13.33 -8.51
C ALA A 41 8.94 -12.14 -7.91
N VAL A 42 9.12 -12.10 -6.58
CA VAL A 42 9.80 -11.01 -5.89
C VAL A 42 11.23 -11.45 -5.53
N PRO A 43 12.28 -10.72 -5.96
CA PRO A 43 13.66 -11.01 -5.56
C PRO A 43 13.82 -11.04 -4.04
N GLY A 44 14.55 -12.03 -3.50
CA GLY A 44 14.73 -12.18 -2.05
C GLY A 44 15.39 -10.98 -1.37
N GLU A 45 16.21 -10.22 -2.11
CA GLU A 45 16.87 -8.99 -1.63
C GLU A 45 15.86 -7.85 -1.39
N LEU A 46 14.78 -7.81 -2.17
CA LEU A 46 13.70 -6.83 -2.06
C LEU A 46 12.87 -7.07 -0.80
N ALA A 47 12.60 -8.34 -0.49
CA ALA A 47 11.93 -8.74 0.73
C ALA A 47 12.68 -8.26 2.00
N ALA A 48 14.01 -8.19 1.97
CA ALA A 48 14.80 -7.75 3.13
C ALA A 48 14.77 -6.23 3.38
N LYS A 49 14.45 -5.44 2.35
CA LYS A 49 14.54 -3.96 2.38
C LYS A 49 13.27 -3.25 2.84
N TRP A 50 12.27 -3.98 3.32
CA TRP A 50 11.08 -3.40 3.95
C TRP A 50 11.48 -2.69 5.26
N THR A 51 11.60 -1.37 5.20
CA THR A 51 11.94 -0.56 6.38
C THR A 51 10.69 -0.32 7.21
N ARG A 52 10.59 -1.00 8.36
CA ARG A 52 9.57 -0.67 9.36
C ARG A 52 9.92 0.67 10.00
N GLY A 53 8.91 1.52 10.15
CA GLY A 53 9.09 2.79 10.85
C GLY A 53 9.47 2.58 12.32
N GLY A 54 10.25 3.50 12.87
CA GLY A 54 10.52 3.60 14.29
C GLY A 54 9.28 3.96 15.11
N LYS A 55 9.38 3.90 16.44
CA LYS A 55 8.26 4.22 17.36
C LYS A 55 7.73 5.66 17.24
N ARG A 56 8.48 6.55 16.56
CA ARG A 56 8.15 7.96 16.33
C ARG A 56 7.73 8.25 14.90
N ASP A 57 7.66 7.23 14.05
CA ASP A 57 7.41 7.37 12.62
C ASP A 57 5.90 7.48 12.36
N LEU A 58 5.35 8.64 12.73
CA LEU A 58 3.93 8.90 12.79
C LEU A 58 3.38 9.60 11.55
N ILE A 59 4.22 9.96 10.58
CA ILE A 59 3.77 10.60 9.35
C ILE A 59 3.85 9.61 8.21
N VAL A 60 2.76 9.44 7.47
CA VAL A 60 2.68 8.60 6.28
C VAL A 60 2.11 9.41 5.13
N TRP A 61 2.50 9.09 3.91
CA TRP A 61 1.94 9.69 2.70
C TRP A 61 1.13 8.68 1.89
N ARG A 62 0.08 9.18 1.24
CA ARG A 62 -0.92 8.41 0.49
C ARG A 62 -1.10 9.04 -0.88
N LEU A 63 -1.11 8.22 -1.91
CA LEU A 63 -1.49 8.60 -3.27
C LEU A 63 -3.02 8.51 -3.40
N MET A 64 -3.63 9.64 -3.71
CA MET A 64 -5.07 9.80 -3.82
C MET A 64 -5.45 10.10 -5.28
N ALA A 65 -6.34 9.31 -5.87
CA ALA A 65 -6.98 9.65 -7.15
C ALA A 65 -7.98 10.80 -6.97
N SER A 66 -8.66 10.83 -5.82
CA SER A 66 -9.62 11.86 -5.43
C SER A 66 -9.67 11.93 -3.89
N PRO A 67 -10.35 12.93 -3.27
CA PRO A 67 -10.39 13.07 -1.81
C PRO A 67 -10.87 11.83 -1.04
N ARG A 68 -11.64 10.95 -1.68
CA ARG A 68 -12.19 9.73 -1.08
C ARG A 68 -11.65 8.44 -1.68
N ARG A 69 -10.68 8.52 -2.60
CA ARG A 69 -10.15 7.35 -3.30
C ARG A 69 -8.65 7.31 -3.21
N GLU A 70 -8.15 6.47 -2.31
CA GLU A 70 -6.74 6.13 -2.20
C GLU A 70 -6.39 5.05 -3.22
N LEU A 71 -5.29 5.26 -3.94
CA LEU A 71 -4.69 4.25 -4.82
C LEU A 71 -3.59 3.48 -4.09
N GLY A 72 -2.76 4.17 -3.33
CA GLY A 72 -1.69 3.53 -2.57
C GLY A 72 -1.18 4.38 -1.43
N ARG A 73 -0.31 3.78 -0.62
CA ARG A 73 0.36 4.43 0.52
C ARG A 73 1.80 4.01 0.65
N CYS A 74 2.60 4.85 1.28
CA CYS A 74 3.97 4.51 1.58
C CYS A 74 4.03 3.35 2.59
N PRO A 75 4.96 2.40 2.42
CA PRO A 75 5.16 1.31 3.38
C PRO A 75 5.88 1.77 4.66
N ARG A 76 6.57 2.92 4.59
CA ARG A 76 7.39 3.46 5.68
C ARG A 76 6.71 4.68 6.32
N GLY A 77 6.80 4.79 7.65
CA GLY A 77 6.49 6.04 8.35
C GLY A 77 7.70 6.97 8.44
N TYR A 78 7.44 8.24 8.77
CA TYR A 78 8.45 9.28 8.92
C TYR A 78 8.26 10.01 10.24
N ASP A 79 9.37 10.46 10.81
CA ASP A 79 9.44 11.23 12.05
C ASP A 79 9.04 12.71 11.87
N THR A 80 9.23 13.25 10.67
CA THR A 80 8.96 14.64 10.34
C THR A 80 8.23 14.77 9.00
N PHE A 81 7.41 15.81 8.89
CA PHE A 81 6.69 16.12 7.66
C PHE A 81 7.65 16.41 6.50
N VAL A 82 8.77 17.08 6.76
CA VAL A 82 9.79 17.40 5.75
C VAL A 82 10.42 16.12 5.18
N SER A 83 10.75 15.14 6.03
CA SER A 83 11.27 13.85 5.57
C SER A 83 10.25 13.10 4.72
N ALA A 84 8.98 13.05 5.16
CA ALA A 84 7.90 12.42 4.40
C ALA A 84 7.71 13.10 3.04
N GLN A 85 7.70 14.44 3.03
CA GLN A 85 7.47 15.23 1.82
C GLN A 85 8.59 15.04 0.80
N ARG A 86 9.85 15.08 1.24
CA ARG A 86 11.01 14.82 0.37
C ARG A 86 10.97 13.42 -0.23
N ALA A 87 10.61 12.42 0.58
CA ALA A 87 10.46 11.07 0.08
C ALA A 87 9.35 10.96 -0.97
N ALA A 88 8.17 11.53 -0.71
CA ALA A 88 7.08 11.58 -1.69
C ALA A 88 7.48 12.29 -2.99
N GLN A 89 8.17 13.42 -2.90
CA GLN A 89 8.68 14.16 -4.06
C GLN A 89 9.66 13.32 -4.88
N ALA A 90 10.57 12.60 -4.21
CA ALA A 90 11.52 11.72 -4.89
C ALA A 90 10.80 10.55 -5.61
N VAL A 91 9.75 9.98 -5.02
CA VAL A 91 8.94 8.93 -5.66
C VAL A 91 8.20 9.48 -6.87
N VAL A 92 7.58 10.65 -6.77
CA VAL A 92 6.88 11.30 -7.89
C VAL A 92 7.85 11.65 -9.02
N ALA A 93 9.01 12.20 -8.70
CA ALA A 93 10.02 12.60 -9.68
C ALA A 93 10.74 11.43 -10.38
N GLY A 94 10.64 10.21 -9.83
CA GLY A 94 11.21 8.99 -10.41
C GLY A 94 10.16 7.92 -10.72
N ALA A 95 8.91 8.31 -10.94
CA ALA A 95 7.79 7.40 -11.12
C ALA A 95 8.00 6.42 -12.30
N GLU A 96 8.68 6.88 -13.36
CA GLU A 96 9.00 6.09 -14.55
C GLU A 96 10.02 4.98 -14.31
N ARG A 97 10.77 5.06 -13.20
CA ARG A 97 11.83 4.11 -12.82
C ARG A 97 11.37 3.05 -11.83
N LEU A 98 10.08 3.07 -11.46
CA LEU A 98 9.54 2.14 -10.48
C LEU A 98 9.25 0.77 -11.10
N ASP A 99 9.76 -0.26 -10.47
CA ASP A 99 9.43 -1.65 -10.78
C ASP A 99 8.09 -2.03 -10.13
N SER A 100 7.31 -2.84 -10.85
CA SER A 100 5.95 -3.22 -10.48
C SER A 100 5.89 -4.67 -10.05
N HIS A 101 5.25 -4.93 -8.90
CA HIS A 101 5.19 -6.27 -8.31
C HIS A 101 3.78 -6.60 -7.88
N ILE A 102 3.29 -7.76 -8.31
CA ILE A 102 2.05 -8.35 -7.83
C ILE A 102 2.36 -9.36 -6.73
N VAL A 103 1.56 -9.33 -5.66
CA VAL A 103 1.65 -10.26 -4.55
C VAL A 103 0.30 -10.87 -4.27
N THR A 104 0.27 -12.15 -3.95
CA THR A 104 -0.97 -12.87 -3.61
C THR A 104 -0.91 -13.38 -2.18
N SER A 105 -2.01 -13.20 -1.46
CA SER A 105 -2.21 -13.80 -0.14
C SER A 105 -2.94 -15.12 -0.31
N LYS A 106 -2.21 -16.24 -0.28
CA LYS A 106 -2.82 -17.59 -0.41
C LYS A 106 -3.90 -17.87 0.63
N THR A 107 -3.75 -17.32 1.84
CA THR A 107 -4.69 -17.57 2.95
C THR A 107 -6.03 -16.85 2.77
N ALA A 108 -6.05 -15.73 2.05
CA ALA A 108 -7.25 -14.91 1.91
C ALA A 108 -7.74 -14.81 0.46
N GLU A 109 -7.07 -15.51 -0.47
CA GLU A 109 -7.36 -15.48 -1.92
C GLU A 109 -7.49 -14.07 -2.50
N VAL A 110 -6.69 -13.13 -1.99
CA VAL A 110 -6.64 -11.74 -2.45
C VAL A 110 -5.29 -11.39 -3.03
N SER A 111 -5.28 -10.46 -3.96
CA SER A 111 -4.09 -9.93 -4.62
C SER A 111 -3.84 -8.49 -4.23
N GLY A 112 -2.58 -8.13 -4.11
CA GLY A 112 -2.10 -6.78 -3.84
C GLY A 112 -0.94 -6.46 -4.76
N TRP A 113 -0.41 -5.26 -4.60
CA TRP A 113 0.71 -4.80 -5.40
C TRP A 113 1.60 -3.87 -4.60
N PHE A 114 2.84 -3.74 -5.04
CA PHE A 114 3.72 -2.67 -4.61
C PHE A 114 4.63 -2.21 -5.75
N LEU A 115 5.11 -0.98 -5.63
CA LEU A 115 6.12 -0.38 -6.50
C LEU A 115 7.43 -0.23 -5.74
N SER A 116 8.55 -0.47 -6.41
CA SER A 116 9.88 -0.37 -5.81
C SER A 116 10.87 0.38 -6.68
N LEU A 117 11.93 0.89 -6.06
CA LEU A 117 13.12 1.41 -6.75
C LEU A 117 14.35 0.78 -6.11
N PHE A 118 15.24 0.17 -6.90
CA PHE A 118 16.45 -0.51 -6.40
C PHE A 118 16.15 -1.51 -5.27
N ASP A 119 15.07 -2.27 -5.46
CA ASP A 119 14.54 -3.24 -4.51
C ASP A 119 14.06 -2.67 -3.18
N VAL A 120 13.80 -1.36 -3.10
CA VAL A 120 13.19 -0.73 -1.93
C VAL A 120 11.70 -0.48 -2.22
N PRO A 121 10.75 -1.07 -1.48
CA PRO A 121 9.33 -0.77 -1.63
C PRO A 121 9.04 0.70 -1.28
N LEU A 122 8.34 1.40 -2.17
CA LEU A 122 8.07 2.84 -2.04
C LEU A 122 6.57 3.16 -2.00
N LEU A 123 5.75 2.37 -2.68
CA LEU A 123 4.30 2.50 -2.68
C LEU A 123 3.67 1.11 -2.62
N VAL A 124 2.68 0.91 -1.78
CA VAL A 124 1.90 -0.33 -1.73
C VAL A 124 0.43 -0.05 -2.00
N CYS A 125 -0.31 -1.07 -2.39
CA CYS A 125 -1.75 -0.98 -2.59
C CYS A 125 -2.47 -0.41 -1.37
N GLY A 126 -3.44 0.48 -1.59
CA GLY A 126 -4.29 1.01 -0.52
C GLY A 126 -5.28 -0.04 0.01
N HIS A 127 -5.66 -0.99 -0.85
CA HIS A 127 -6.61 -2.06 -0.58
C HIS A 127 -6.14 -3.36 -1.22
N TRP A 128 -6.55 -4.49 -0.66
CA TRP A 128 -6.41 -5.79 -1.29
C TRP A 128 -7.54 -5.99 -2.30
N GLN A 129 -7.21 -6.56 -3.45
CA GLN A 129 -8.15 -6.82 -4.53
C GLN A 129 -8.58 -8.29 -4.56
N PRO A 130 -9.80 -8.62 -5.03
CA PRO A 130 -10.30 -9.99 -5.10
C PRO A 130 -9.48 -10.91 -6.03
N ASN A 131 -8.78 -10.35 -7.01
CA ASN A 131 -7.98 -11.14 -7.95
C ASN A 131 -6.80 -10.33 -8.50
N GLU A 132 -5.90 -11.02 -9.18
CA GLU A 132 -4.68 -10.46 -9.77
C GLU A 132 -4.96 -9.43 -10.87
N GLU A 133 -5.99 -9.65 -11.71
CA GLU A 133 -6.33 -8.73 -12.80
C GLU A 133 -6.72 -7.34 -12.27
N LEU A 134 -7.55 -7.29 -11.23
CA LEU A 134 -7.93 -6.05 -10.55
C LEU A 134 -6.74 -5.39 -9.85
N ALA A 135 -5.85 -6.18 -9.24
CA ALA A 135 -4.61 -5.65 -8.64
C ALA A 135 -3.70 -5.02 -9.70
N ILE A 136 -3.55 -5.64 -10.88
CA ILE A 136 -2.79 -5.10 -12.01
C ILE A 136 -3.43 -3.80 -12.52
N ALA A 137 -4.76 -3.77 -12.67
CA ALA A 137 -5.48 -2.57 -13.12
C ALA A 137 -5.28 -1.40 -12.15
N GLU A 138 -5.45 -1.62 -10.85
CA GLU A 138 -5.25 -0.58 -9.82
C GLU A 138 -3.78 -0.13 -9.73
N MET A 139 -2.82 -1.06 -9.86
CA MET A 139 -1.39 -0.75 -9.89
C MET A 139 -1.02 0.15 -11.08
N ASN A 140 -1.53 -0.18 -12.27
CA ASN A 140 -1.31 0.63 -13.48
C ASN A 140 -1.93 2.03 -13.34
N GLU A 141 -3.11 2.11 -12.72
CA GLU A 141 -3.73 3.38 -12.41
C GLU A 141 -2.91 4.19 -11.39
N ALA A 142 -2.40 3.56 -10.34
CA ALA A 142 -1.50 4.20 -9.38
C ALA A 142 -0.23 4.73 -10.04
N ARG A 143 0.36 3.98 -10.98
CA ARG A 143 1.54 4.40 -11.72
C ARG A 143 1.25 5.61 -12.62
N ALA A 144 0.13 5.58 -13.36
CA ALA A 144 -0.32 6.72 -14.16
C ALA A 144 -0.68 7.94 -13.29
N ALA A 145 -1.19 7.72 -12.08
CA ALA A 145 -1.50 8.79 -11.15
C ALA A 145 -0.24 9.42 -10.54
N LEU A 146 0.81 8.63 -10.26
CA LEU A 146 2.09 9.13 -9.75
C LEU A 146 2.75 10.13 -10.70
N ASP A 147 2.76 9.81 -12.00
CA ASP A 147 3.37 10.62 -13.07
C ASP A 147 2.84 12.07 -13.10
N ARG A 148 1.58 12.24 -12.68
CA ARG A 148 0.86 13.52 -12.65
C ARG A 148 0.50 14.01 -11.24
N ALA A 149 1.06 13.38 -10.21
CA ALA A 149 0.64 13.65 -8.84
C ALA A 149 1.20 14.99 -8.34
N LEU A 150 0.33 15.80 -7.75
CA LEU A 150 0.74 16.99 -7.01
C LEU A 150 1.03 16.61 -5.55
N VAL A 151 2.23 16.93 -5.07
CA VAL A 151 2.61 16.68 -3.67
C VAL A 151 2.08 17.82 -2.79
N SER A 152 1.25 17.48 -1.80
CA SER A 152 0.74 18.44 -0.81
C SER A 152 1.88 19.09 -0.02
N ASN A 153 1.69 20.35 0.36
CA ASN A 153 2.54 21.08 1.31
C ASN A 153 1.95 21.14 2.73
N VAL A 154 0.88 20.40 2.97
CA VAL A 154 0.19 20.32 4.27
C VAL A 154 0.09 18.87 4.72
N VAL A 155 0.27 18.67 6.03
CA VAL A 155 -0.01 17.42 6.74
C VAL A 155 -1.35 17.50 7.46
N LYS A 156 -2.14 16.43 7.39
CA LYS A 156 -3.41 16.32 8.11
C LYS A 156 -3.21 15.51 9.39
N PRO A 157 -3.40 16.11 10.58
CA PRO A 157 -3.41 15.33 11.81
C PRO A 157 -4.64 14.41 11.82
N LEU A 158 -4.43 13.16 12.18
CA LEU A 158 -5.49 12.19 12.36
C LEU A 158 -6.05 12.30 13.78
N PRO A 159 -7.38 12.39 13.93
CA PRO A 159 -7.98 12.51 15.24
C PRO A 159 -7.69 11.25 16.07
N VAL A 160 -7.27 11.45 17.32
CA VAL A 160 -7.29 10.39 18.33
C VAL A 160 -8.78 10.13 18.60
N ALA A 161 -9.34 9.05 18.04
CA ALA A 161 -10.62 8.57 18.56
C ALA A 161 -10.37 8.21 20.03
N ARG A 162 -10.79 9.07 20.95
CA ARG A 162 -10.76 8.79 22.38
C ARG A 162 -11.69 7.60 22.59
N SER A 163 -11.13 6.40 22.66
CA SER A 163 -11.85 5.20 23.06
C SER A 163 -12.18 5.33 24.55
N GLY A 164 -13.30 5.99 24.86
CA GLY A 164 -14.03 5.76 26.10
C GLY A 164 -15.01 4.60 25.92
N PRO A 165 -15.44 3.90 26.99
CA PRO A 165 -16.19 2.65 26.88
C PRO A 165 -17.69 2.80 26.52
N LEU A 166 -18.20 4.00 26.20
CA LEU A 166 -19.64 4.25 26.04
C LEU A 166 -19.93 5.23 24.88
N GLY A 167 -19.89 4.70 23.66
CA GLY A 167 -20.38 5.38 22.45
C GLY A 167 -21.50 4.58 21.78
N LEU A 168 -22.45 4.09 22.57
CA LEU A 168 -23.73 3.56 22.09
C LEU A 168 -24.62 4.75 21.70
N ILE A 169 -24.75 5.01 20.40
CA ILE A 169 -26.04 5.37 19.81
C ILE A 169 -26.24 4.46 18.61
N ASP A 170 -27.12 3.50 18.85
CA ASP A 170 -27.89 2.74 17.90
C ASP A 170 -28.65 3.68 16.95
N GLN A 171 -28.42 3.57 15.65
CA GLN A 171 -29.49 3.44 14.67
C GLN A 171 -29.01 2.50 13.55
N ALA A 172 -29.58 1.30 13.60
CA ALA A 172 -29.47 0.27 12.59
C ALA A 172 -29.91 0.74 11.20
N GLU A 173 -29.09 0.49 10.18
CA GLU A 173 -29.56 -0.15 8.94
C GLU A 173 -28.38 -0.80 8.19
N THR A 174 -28.33 -2.13 8.31
CA THR A 174 -27.90 -3.14 7.33
C THR A 174 -26.95 -2.72 6.19
N ALA A 175 -25.67 -3.08 6.31
CA ALA A 175 -24.87 -3.62 5.20
C ALA A 175 -23.57 -4.29 5.71
N LEU A 176 -23.60 -5.63 5.70
CA LEU A 176 -22.48 -6.56 5.46
C LEU A 176 -21.12 -6.24 6.12
N LEU A 177 -20.86 -6.95 7.21
CA LEU A 177 -19.60 -7.00 7.95
C LEU A 177 -18.42 -7.44 7.05
N PRO A 178 -17.23 -6.80 7.14
CA PRO A 178 -16.00 -7.46 6.75
C PRO A 178 -15.63 -8.51 7.82
N VAL A 179 -15.63 -9.78 7.42
CA VAL A 179 -15.20 -10.91 8.24
C VAL A 179 -13.77 -10.68 8.72
N SER A 180 -13.59 -10.52 10.03
CA SER A 180 -12.29 -10.63 10.68
C SER A 180 -11.99 -12.12 10.86
N ILE A 181 -11.00 -12.64 10.14
CA ILE A 181 -10.56 -14.03 10.27
C ILE A 181 -9.55 -14.14 11.43
N PRO A 182 -9.74 -15.03 12.40
CA PRO A 182 -8.74 -15.31 13.43
C PRO A 182 -7.57 -16.10 12.86
N VAL A 183 -6.35 -15.73 13.28
CA VAL A 183 -5.11 -16.46 12.96
C VAL A 183 -5.03 -17.68 13.88
N ALA A 184 -5.25 -18.87 13.34
CA ALA A 184 -4.85 -20.13 13.96
C ALA A 184 -4.49 -21.19 12.91
N ASP A 185 -3.31 -21.79 13.14
CA ASP A 185 -2.73 -23.05 12.68
C ASP A 185 -2.50 -23.37 11.18
N LEU A 186 -1.22 -23.63 10.90
CA LEU A 186 -0.63 -24.18 9.67
C LEU A 186 -0.91 -25.69 9.57
N PRO A 187 -1.07 -26.22 8.34
CA PRO A 187 -0.14 -27.27 7.92
C PRO A 187 0.33 -27.17 6.45
N ASP A 188 1.28 -28.06 6.15
CA ASP A 188 2.29 -28.06 5.10
C ASP A 188 1.85 -27.99 3.62
N ALA A 189 2.83 -27.53 2.84
CA ALA A 189 2.78 -27.12 1.44
C ALA A 189 2.57 -28.25 0.42
N THR A 190 2.01 -27.88 -0.73
CA THR A 190 2.38 -28.46 -2.04
C THR A 190 2.19 -27.40 -3.12
N ALA A 191 3.24 -27.14 -3.91
CA ALA A 191 3.28 -26.07 -4.90
C ALA A 191 3.22 -26.64 -6.33
N THR A 192 2.27 -26.16 -7.14
CA THR A 192 2.25 -26.36 -8.59
C THR A 192 2.73 -25.08 -9.27
N THR A 193 3.79 -25.22 -10.07
CA THR A 193 4.48 -24.14 -10.78
C THR A 193 3.89 -23.94 -12.17
N SER A 194 3.55 -22.71 -12.55
CA SER A 194 3.35 -22.30 -13.94
C SER A 194 4.15 -21.02 -14.19
N VAL A 195 5.14 -21.12 -15.08
CA VAL A 195 6.05 -20.05 -15.46
C VAL A 195 5.72 -19.64 -16.89
N LEU A 196 5.24 -18.41 -17.09
CA LEU A 196 5.08 -17.83 -18.43
C LEU A 196 6.28 -16.92 -18.73
N ARG A 197 7.29 -17.44 -19.45
CA ARG A 197 8.41 -16.64 -19.97
C ARG A 197 8.02 -15.99 -21.31
N ARG A 198 8.13 -14.66 -21.42
CA ARG A 198 8.21 -13.98 -22.74
C ARG A 198 9.65 -14.03 -23.26
N ARG A 199 9.83 -14.50 -24.49
CA ARG A 199 11.07 -14.39 -25.27
C ARG A 199 11.23 -12.96 -25.82
N PRO A 200 12.45 -12.39 -25.85
CA PRO A 200 12.73 -11.21 -26.66
C PRO A 200 12.94 -11.60 -28.13
N GLN A 201 12.28 -10.90 -29.06
CA GLN A 201 12.60 -10.96 -30.49
C GLN A 201 13.84 -10.10 -30.75
N GLY A 202 14.89 -10.74 -31.27
CA GLY A 202 16.11 -10.08 -31.73
C GLY A 202 15.92 -9.36 -33.06
N LYS A 203 16.64 -8.24 -33.19
CA LYS A 203 16.95 -7.54 -34.45
C LYS A 203 17.76 -8.46 -35.38
N GLY A 204 17.46 -8.40 -36.68
CA GLY A 204 18.31 -8.97 -37.73
C GLY A 204 18.31 -8.07 -38.96
N ALA A 205 19.53 -7.64 -39.31
CA ALA A 205 20.03 -7.05 -40.56
C ALA A 205 19.32 -5.84 -41.16
#